data_AF-A0A8B7RAG5-F1
#
_entry.id   AF-A0A8B7RAG5-F1
#
_cell.length_a   1.000
_cell.length_b   1.000
_cell.length_c   1.000
_cell.angle_alpha   90.00
_cell.angle_beta   90.00
_cell.angle_gamma   90.00
#
_symmetry.space_group_name_H-M   'P 1'
#
loop_
_entity.id
_entity.type
_entity.pdbx_description
1 polymer ?
#
loop_
_entity_poly.entity_id
_entity_poly.type
_entity_poly.pdbx_seq_one_letter_code
_entity_poly.pdbx_strand_id
1 'polypeptide(L)'
;MEAIYGQRKLKKEVEKHKLFEDYLIKVLEKVPKGYDEGEEPEEAQVEARVEAMVKRYWKLFTVSQDAQKHLEAFSKMNQAVHQSLESLEDRHRTLIPNLKTQLCQLQKRCNRRQKQQRQLEHNVIYEKDTGSYTNQLLSYIEKTIDNMAQQCCPSARTVPKSMGLFSKLDLIQDFMLDKMETVKLISLLTGPRVCWSGDSLKDQRFRRYPGPFRKCPNGQDWTPRIPLSQHPNV
;
A
#
# COMPACT_ATOMS: atom_id res chain seq x y z
N MET A 1 65.04 85.33 -31.22
CA MET A 1 63.97 84.32 -31.18
C MET A 1 63.80 83.68 -29.80
N GLU A 2 64.86 83.53 -29.00
CA GLU A 2 64.80 82.87 -27.67
C GLU A 2 63.90 83.58 -26.63
N ALA A 3 63.89 84.93 -26.61
CA ALA A 3 63.06 85.69 -25.65
C ALA A 3 61.55 85.43 -25.81
N ILE A 4 61.07 85.27 -27.06
CA ILE A 4 59.66 85.00 -27.37
C ILE A 4 59.28 83.57 -26.97
N TYR A 5 60.21 82.62 -27.10
CA TYR A 5 60.01 81.24 -26.68
C TYR A 5 59.91 81.11 -25.15
N GLY A 6 60.79 81.79 -24.41
CA GLY A 6 60.74 81.83 -22.95
C GLY A 6 59.45 82.43 -22.40
N GLN A 7 58.98 83.54 -22.99
CA GLN A 7 57.76 84.22 -22.56
C GLN A 7 56.49 83.36 -22.79
N ARG A 8 56.41 82.64 -23.92
CA ARG A 8 55.28 81.72 -24.18
C ARG A 8 55.29 80.51 -23.24
N LYS A 9 56.48 80.00 -22.89
CA LYS A 9 56.62 78.89 -21.94
C LYS A 9 56.18 79.31 -20.53
N LEU A 10 56.62 80.48 -20.08
CA LEU A 10 56.24 81.03 -18.78
C LEU A 10 54.72 81.26 -18.68
N LYS A 11 54.10 81.83 -19.73
CA LYS A 11 52.65 82.07 -19.76
C LYS A 11 51.84 80.78 -19.60
N LYS A 12 52.24 79.71 -20.30
CA LYS A 12 51.59 78.39 -20.17
C LYS A 12 51.74 77.81 -18.77
N GLU A 13 52.91 78.00 -18.16
CA GLU A 13 53.15 77.49 -16.82
C GLU A 13 52.36 78.28 -15.77
N VAL A 14 52.24 79.61 -15.92
CA VAL A 14 51.39 80.45 -15.06
C VAL A 14 49.92 80.05 -15.17
N GLU A 15 49.38 79.87 -16.39
CA GLU A 15 48.00 79.42 -16.58
C GLU A 15 47.73 78.06 -15.93
N LYS A 16 48.69 77.13 -16.02
CA LYS A 16 48.59 75.82 -15.38
C LYS A 16 48.54 75.93 -13.85
N HIS A 17 49.33 76.80 -13.24
CA HIS A 17 49.34 77.00 -11.78
C HIS A 17 48.11 77.75 -11.27
N LYS A 18 47.55 78.64 -12.09
CA LYS A 18 46.34 79.41 -11.76
C LYS A 18 45.12 78.51 -11.47
N LEU A 19 44.99 77.39 -12.19
CA LEU A 19 43.94 76.39 -11.94
C LEU A 19 44.04 75.77 -10.53
N PHE A 20 45.27 75.58 -10.03
CA PHE A 20 45.49 75.07 -8.67
C PHE A 20 45.23 76.14 -7.62
N GLU A 21 45.63 77.39 -7.88
CA GLU A 21 45.34 78.53 -7.02
C GLU A 21 43.83 78.73 -6.83
N ASP A 22 43.06 78.76 -7.93
CA ASP A 22 41.60 78.88 -7.89
C ASP A 22 40.94 77.72 -7.11
N TYR A 23 41.51 76.52 -7.19
CA TYR A 23 41.04 75.36 -6.43
C TYR A 23 41.36 75.50 -4.93
N LEU A 24 42.59 75.92 -4.60
CA LEU A 24 43.02 76.11 -3.21
C LEU A 24 42.21 77.21 -2.52
N ILE A 25 41.90 78.31 -3.21
CA ILE A 25 41.02 79.37 -2.68
C ILE A 25 39.64 78.79 -2.36
N LYS A 26 39.03 78.02 -3.28
CA LYS A 26 37.73 77.36 -3.03
C LYS A 26 37.76 76.37 -1.87
N VAL A 27 38.88 75.69 -1.65
CA VAL A 27 39.06 74.78 -0.51
C VAL A 27 39.14 75.58 0.78
N LEU A 28 39.92 76.66 0.81
CA LEU A 28 40.06 77.55 1.96
C LEU A 28 38.73 78.22 2.34
N GLU A 29 37.92 78.63 1.37
CA GLU A 29 36.57 79.17 1.61
C GLU A 29 35.63 78.19 2.33
N LYS A 30 35.85 76.88 2.18
CA LYS A 30 35.06 75.83 2.84
C LYS A 30 35.61 75.43 4.21
N VAL A 31 36.81 75.89 4.56
CA VAL A 31 37.32 75.74 5.92
C VAL A 31 36.47 76.65 6.80
N PRO A 32 35.78 76.12 7.82
CA PRO A 32 34.96 76.96 8.70
C PRO A 32 35.83 78.09 9.27
N LYS A 33 35.28 79.30 9.50
CA LYS A 33 36.01 80.37 10.20
C LYS A 33 35.84 80.24 11.71
N GLY A 34 36.85 80.62 12.48
CA GLY A 34 36.84 80.55 13.95
C GLY A 34 36.39 81.89 14.50
N TYR A 35 35.95 81.94 15.76
CA TYR A 35 35.90 83.21 16.47
C TYR A 35 37.32 83.45 17.00
N ASP A 36 37.96 84.52 16.50
CA ASP A 36 39.36 84.84 16.75
C ASP A 36 39.52 85.35 18.19
N GLU A 37 40.17 84.56 19.06
CA GLU A 37 40.37 84.95 20.45
C GLU A 37 41.79 84.59 20.97
N GLY A 38 42.81 84.66 20.10
CA GLY A 38 44.20 84.38 20.49
C GLY A 38 45.29 85.02 19.62
N GLU A 39 46.41 85.36 20.26
CA GLU A 39 47.59 86.11 19.74
C GLU A 39 48.55 85.31 18.81
N GLU A 40 48.20 84.11 18.37
CA GLU A 40 49.05 83.32 17.45
C GLU A 40 48.97 83.84 16.00
N PRO A 41 50.03 83.72 15.18
CA PRO A 41 49.99 84.13 13.77
C PRO A 41 48.82 83.44 13.05
N GLU A 42 47.99 84.23 12.35
CA GLU A 42 46.77 83.78 11.65
C GLU A 42 47.01 82.55 10.75
N GLU A 43 48.18 82.49 10.11
CA GLU A 43 48.62 81.38 9.26
C GLU A 43 48.78 80.05 10.03
N ALA A 44 49.35 80.08 11.24
CA ALA A 44 49.56 78.88 12.07
C ALA A 44 48.22 78.30 12.57
N GLN A 45 47.25 79.17 12.86
CA GLN A 45 45.89 78.76 13.27
C GLN A 45 45.13 78.11 12.11
N VAL A 46 45.27 78.65 10.89
CA VAL A 46 44.69 78.07 9.67
C VAL A 46 45.33 76.70 9.38
N GLU A 47 46.65 76.58 9.48
CA GLU A 47 47.38 75.33 9.27
C GLU A 47 46.94 74.24 10.26
N ALA A 48 46.88 74.55 11.56
CA ALA A 48 46.43 73.61 12.60
C ALA A 48 44.99 73.14 12.36
N ARG A 49 44.11 74.02 11.87
CA ARG A 49 42.71 73.68 11.56
C ARG A 49 42.59 72.77 10.34
N VAL A 50 43.34 73.07 9.29
CA VAL A 50 43.41 72.21 8.10
C VAL A 50 43.96 70.84 8.49
N GLU A 51 45.00 70.78 9.30
CA GLU A 51 45.56 69.52 9.80
C GLU A 51 44.54 68.72 10.62
N ALA A 52 43.79 69.37 11.51
CA ALA A 52 42.73 68.72 12.29
C ALA A 52 41.59 68.18 11.40
N MET A 53 41.19 68.93 10.38
CA MET A 53 40.19 68.48 9.39
C MET A 53 40.70 67.28 8.61
N VAL A 54 41.93 67.32 8.10
CA VAL A 54 42.54 66.21 7.37
C VAL A 54 42.61 64.96 8.26
N LYS A 55 43.05 65.09 9.52
CA LYS A 55 43.06 63.99 10.50
C LYS A 55 41.66 63.39 10.71
N ARG A 56 40.62 64.24 10.80
CA ARG A 56 39.23 63.79 10.97
C ARG A 56 38.71 63.06 9.73
N TYR A 57 38.90 63.63 8.54
CA TYR A 57 38.47 63.00 7.29
C TYR A 57 39.21 61.69 7.04
N TRP A 58 40.50 61.64 7.36
CA TRP A 58 41.27 60.41 7.28
C TRP A 58 40.68 59.30 8.15
N LYS A 59 40.39 59.58 9.43
CA LYS A 59 39.71 58.63 10.32
C LYS A 59 38.36 58.18 9.75
N LEU A 60 37.54 59.12 9.28
CA LEU A 60 36.24 58.80 8.67
C LEU A 60 36.39 57.90 7.43
N PHE A 61 37.37 58.19 6.58
CA PHE A 61 37.68 57.41 5.40
C PHE A 61 38.08 55.97 5.76
N THR A 62 38.95 55.78 6.76
CA THR A 62 39.35 54.45 7.22
C THR A 62 38.17 53.64 7.77
N VAL A 63 37.29 54.25 8.56
CA VAL A 63 36.07 53.61 9.08
C VAL A 63 35.11 53.27 7.94
N SER A 64 34.94 54.16 6.96
CA SER A 64 34.10 53.90 5.79
C SER A 64 34.61 52.72 4.97
N GLN A 65 35.92 52.61 4.79
CA GLN A 65 36.52 51.50 4.06
C GLN A 65 36.35 50.17 4.81
N ASP A 66 36.47 50.19 6.13
CA ASP A 66 36.24 49.02 6.97
C ASP A 66 34.77 48.57 6.94
N ALA A 67 33.83 49.50 7.08
CA ALA A 67 32.40 49.23 6.95
C ALA A 67 32.05 48.60 5.59
N GLN A 68 32.69 49.06 4.51
CA GLN A 68 32.49 48.49 3.18
C GLN A 68 33.00 47.04 3.09
N LYS A 69 34.16 46.72 3.67
CA LYS A 69 34.65 45.33 3.74
C LYS A 69 33.69 44.44 4.50
N HIS A 70 33.12 44.92 5.61
CA HIS A 70 32.13 44.19 6.38
C HIS A 70 30.83 43.94 5.59
N LEU A 71 30.35 44.94 4.85
CA LEU A 71 29.19 44.78 3.97
C LEU A 71 29.44 43.76 2.86
N GLU A 72 30.62 43.77 2.25
CA GLU A 72 31.00 42.77 1.25
C GLU A 72 31.05 41.36 1.84
N ALA A 73 31.63 41.19 3.04
CA ALA A 73 31.65 39.91 3.73
C ALA A 73 30.24 39.42 4.08
N PHE A 74 29.39 40.32 4.58
CA PHE A 74 27.99 40.02 4.88
C PHE A 74 27.19 39.63 3.63
N SER A 75 27.41 40.32 2.50
CA SER A 75 26.80 40.00 1.21
C SER A 75 27.18 38.60 0.74
N LYS A 76 28.48 38.23 0.80
CA LYS A 76 28.96 36.89 0.45
C LYS A 76 28.35 35.81 1.34
N MET A 77 28.26 36.07 2.64
CA MET A 77 27.64 35.14 3.59
C MET A 77 26.16 34.93 3.28
N ASN A 78 25.40 36.00 3.05
CA ASN A 78 23.99 35.89 2.68
C ASN A 78 23.81 35.12 1.37
N GLN A 79 24.66 35.37 0.37
CA GLN A 79 24.63 34.60 -0.88
C GLN A 79 24.84 33.10 -0.63
N ALA A 80 25.79 32.73 0.23
CA ALA A 80 26.03 31.33 0.58
C ALA A 80 24.84 30.71 1.32
N VAL A 81 24.19 31.45 2.22
CA VAL A 81 22.96 31.02 2.90
C VAL A 81 21.83 30.80 1.92
N HIS A 82 21.61 31.74 0.98
CA HIS A 82 20.59 31.60 -0.05
C HIS A 82 20.80 30.36 -0.93
N GLN A 83 22.03 30.13 -1.39
CA GLN A 83 22.38 28.92 -2.17
C GLN A 83 22.15 27.63 -1.36
N SER A 84 22.48 27.64 -0.07
CA SER A 84 22.27 26.49 0.81
C SER A 84 20.78 26.20 1.01
N LEU A 85 19.97 27.26 1.16
CA LEU A 85 18.52 27.15 1.28
C LEU A 85 17.89 26.60 -0.01
N GLU A 86 18.27 27.13 -1.17
CA GLU A 86 17.78 26.67 -2.47
C GLU A 86 18.11 25.19 -2.70
N SER A 87 19.36 24.77 -2.39
CA SER A 87 19.78 23.36 -2.45
C SER A 87 18.95 22.47 -1.52
N LEU A 88 18.66 22.94 -0.30
CA LEU A 88 17.82 22.21 0.64
C LEU A 88 16.37 22.08 0.14
N GLU A 89 15.81 23.16 -0.39
CA GLU A 89 14.47 23.16 -0.98
C GLU A 89 14.37 22.19 -2.16
N ASP A 90 15.36 22.15 -3.03
CA ASP A 90 15.40 21.21 -4.15
C ASP A 90 15.52 19.75 -3.70
N ARG A 91 16.29 19.48 -2.64
CA ARG A 91 16.32 18.16 -2.00
C ARG A 91 14.95 17.80 -1.44
N HIS A 92 14.23 18.74 -0.84
CA HIS A 92 12.89 18.48 -0.32
C HIS A 92 11.88 18.23 -1.46
N ARG A 93 11.94 19.03 -2.54
CA ARG A 93 11.11 18.87 -3.74
C ARG A 93 11.29 17.50 -4.39
N THR A 94 12.50 16.93 -4.37
CA THR A 94 12.79 15.61 -4.93
C THR A 94 12.49 14.46 -3.95
N LEU A 95 12.80 14.62 -2.67
CA LEU A 95 12.63 13.57 -1.66
C LEU A 95 11.16 13.26 -1.37
N ILE A 96 10.30 14.26 -1.27
CA ILE A 96 8.89 14.06 -0.90
C ILE A 96 8.15 13.14 -1.91
N PRO A 97 8.22 13.39 -3.24
CA PRO A 97 7.62 12.48 -4.22
C PRO A 97 8.21 11.07 -4.19
N ASN A 98 9.52 10.93 -3.96
CA ASN A 98 10.18 9.63 -3.85
C ASN A 98 9.63 8.81 -2.67
N LEU A 99 9.52 9.43 -1.49
CA LEU A 99 8.94 8.79 -0.30
C LEU A 99 7.47 8.43 -0.52
N LYS A 100 6.68 9.33 -1.12
CA LYS A 100 5.27 9.04 -1.48
C LYS A 100 5.17 7.83 -2.41
N THR A 101 6.06 7.74 -3.40
CA THR A 101 6.11 6.62 -4.35
C THR A 101 6.44 5.32 -3.63
N GLN A 102 7.45 5.31 -2.75
CA GLN A 102 7.82 4.13 -1.97
C GLN A 102 6.70 3.69 -1.03
N LEU A 103 6.04 4.62 -0.34
CA LEU A 103 4.89 4.32 0.51
C LEU A 103 3.75 3.68 -0.28
N CYS A 104 3.41 4.23 -1.46
CA CYS A 104 2.40 3.65 -2.33
C CYS A 104 2.76 2.22 -2.76
N GLN A 105 4.04 1.97 -3.09
CA GLN A 105 4.51 0.64 -3.44
C GLN A 105 4.42 -0.34 -2.27
N LEU A 106 4.81 0.08 -1.07
CA LEU A 106 4.73 -0.74 0.15
C LEU A 106 3.27 -1.07 0.50
N GLN A 107 2.38 -0.09 0.42
CA GLN A 107 0.96 -0.28 0.65
C GLN A 107 0.35 -1.27 -0.35
N LYS A 108 0.70 -1.17 -1.64
CA LYS A 108 0.29 -2.14 -2.66
C LYS A 108 0.77 -3.56 -2.33
N ARG A 109 2.02 -3.72 -1.88
CA ARG A 109 2.58 -5.02 -1.47
C ARG A 109 1.86 -5.58 -0.24
N CYS A 110 1.57 -4.74 0.75
CA CYS A 110 0.83 -5.13 1.96
C CYS A 110 -0.58 -5.62 1.60
N ASN A 111 -1.31 -4.85 0.79
CA ASN A 111 -2.65 -5.21 0.33
C ASN A 111 -2.67 -6.52 -0.48
N ARG A 112 -1.66 -6.75 -1.33
CA ARG A 112 -1.53 -8.02 -2.08
C ARG A 112 -1.34 -9.20 -1.13
N ARG A 113 -0.42 -9.09 -0.16
CA ARG A 113 -0.19 -10.14 0.83
C ARG A 113 -1.43 -10.41 1.68
N GLN A 114 -2.11 -9.37 2.14
CA GLN A 114 -3.34 -9.53 2.91
C GLN A 114 -4.44 -10.23 2.10
N LYS A 115 -4.57 -9.93 0.80
CA LYS A 115 -5.51 -10.65 -0.07
C LYS A 115 -5.14 -12.12 -0.23
N GLN A 116 -3.87 -12.42 -0.45
CA GLN A 116 -3.39 -13.81 -0.53
C GLN A 116 -3.61 -14.57 0.77
N GLN A 117 -3.36 -13.94 1.91
CA GLN A 117 -3.61 -14.53 3.22
C GLN A 117 -5.10 -14.86 3.41
N ARG A 118 -6.00 -13.91 3.11
CA ARG A 118 -7.45 -14.16 3.18
C ARG A 118 -7.88 -15.31 2.27
N GLN A 119 -7.32 -15.40 1.07
CA GLN A 119 -7.61 -16.52 0.16
C GLN A 119 -7.14 -17.86 0.74
N LEU A 120 -5.94 -17.90 1.32
CA LEU A 120 -5.44 -19.11 1.98
C LEU A 120 -6.31 -19.51 3.18
N GLU A 121 -6.70 -18.54 4.02
CA GLU A 121 -7.60 -18.77 5.15
C GLU A 121 -8.94 -19.36 4.69
N HIS A 122 -9.54 -18.83 3.62
CA HIS A 122 -10.75 -19.39 3.03
C HIS A 122 -10.56 -20.82 2.51
N ASN A 123 -9.44 -21.11 1.84
CA ASN A 123 -9.14 -22.45 1.35
C ASN A 123 -8.98 -23.45 2.51
N VAL A 124 -8.29 -23.06 3.58
CA VAL A 124 -8.10 -23.90 4.78
C VAL A 124 -9.43 -24.17 5.49
N ILE A 125 -10.31 -23.17 5.60
CA ILE A 125 -11.65 -23.36 6.19
C ILE A 125 -12.46 -24.35 5.34
N TYR A 126 -12.48 -24.16 4.02
CA TYR A 126 -13.19 -25.05 3.11
C TYR A 126 -12.70 -26.50 3.19
N GLU A 127 -11.38 -26.71 3.24
CA GLU A 127 -10.78 -28.04 3.40
C GLU A 127 -11.12 -28.68 4.74
N LYS A 128 -11.12 -27.89 5.83
CA LYS A 128 -11.50 -28.35 7.17
C LYS A 128 -12.98 -28.75 7.26
N ASP A 129 -13.87 -27.97 6.65
CA ASP A 129 -15.31 -28.25 6.63
C ASP A 129 -15.65 -29.48 5.78
N THR A 130 -14.98 -29.62 4.62
CA THR A 130 -15.12 -30.80 3.76
C THR A 130 -14.62 -32.06 4.48
N GLY A 131 -13.45 -31.99 5.12
CA GLY A 131 -12.91 -33.10 5.92
C GLY A 131 -13.79 -33.48 7.10
N SER A 132 -14.44 -32.51 7.75
CA SER A 132 -15.42 -32.75 8.82
C SER A 132 -16.65 -33.51 8.29
N TYR A 133 -17.21 -33.08 7.16
CA TYR A 133 -18.37 -33.75 6.54
C TYR A 133 -18.06 -35.18 6.12
N THR A 134 -16.90 -35.42 5.47
CA THR A 134 -16.51 -36.78 5.05
C THR A 134 -16.32 -37.71 6.23
N ASN A 135 -15.74 -37.23 7.34
CA ASN A 135 -15.55 -38.02 8.55
C ASN A 135 -16.88 -38.36 9.23
N GLN A 136 -17.83 -37.42 9.26
CA GLN A 136 -19.18 -37.67 9.78
C GLN A 136 -19.94 -38.70 8.93
N LEU A 137 -19.85 -38.59 7.60
CA LEU A 137 -20.47 -39.52 6.67
C LEU A 137 -19.89 -40.94 6.82
N LEU A 138 -18.57 -41.07 6.91
CA LEU A 138 -17.91 -42.35 7.15
C LEU A 138 -18.35 -43.00 8.47
N SER A 139 -18.43 -42.21 9.55
CA SER A 139 -18.93 -42.70 10.85
C SER A 139 -20.39 -43.19 10.78
N TYR A 140 -21.24 -42.50 10.00
CA TYR A 140 -22.63 -42.93 9.80
C TYR A 140 -22.72 -44.23 8.98
N ILE A 141 -21.92 -44.36 7.92
CA ILE A 141 -21.87 -45.57 7.10
C ILE A 141 -21.39 -46.76 7.95
N GLU A 142 -20.34 -46.59 8.75
CA GLU A 142 -19.83 -47.63 9.63
C GLU A 142 -20.88 -48.09 10.64
N LYS A 143 -21.59 -47.15 11.30
CA LYS A 143 -22.73 -47.48 12.19
C LYS A 143 -23.85 -48.23 11.47
N THR A 144 -24.16 -47.84 10.24
CA THR A 144 -25.19 -48.49 9.43
C THR A 144 -24.80 -49.94 9.09
N ILE A 145 -23.56 -50.16 8.68
CA ILE A 145 -23.01 -51.51 8.42
C ILE A 145 -23.05 -52.35 9.69
N ASP A 146 -22.64 -51.80 10.83
CA ASP A 146 -22.65 -52.50 12.12
C ASP A 146 -24.05 -52.95 12.52
N ASN A 147 -25.04 -52.07 12.38
CA ASN A 147 -26.43 -52.38 12.65
C ASN A 147 -26.97 -53.48 11.71
N MET A 148 -26.70 -53.37 10.41
CA MET A 148 -27.13 -54.38 9.43
C MET A 148 -26.49 -55.74 9.70
N ALA A 149 -25.19 -55.78 9.98
CA ALA A 149 -24.47 -57.01 10.31
C ALA A 149 -25.02 -57.65 11.59
N GLN A 150 -25.38 -56.85 12.60
CA GLN A 150 -26.02 -57.33 13.82
C GLN A 150 -27.39 -57.97 13.53
N GLN A 151 -28.20 -57.37 12.65
CA GLN A 151 -29.48 -57.93 12.25
C GLN A 151 -29.36 -59.21 11.41
N CYS A 152 -28.26 -59.36 10.67
CA CYS A 152 -27.97 -60.56 9.87
C CYS A 152 -27.37 -61.71 10.71
N CYS A 153 -27.04 -61.47 11.98
CA CYS A 153 -26.52 -62.51 12.87
C CYS A 153 -27.61 -63.58 13.17
N PRO A 154 -27.35 -64.87 12.92
CA PRO A 154 -28.27 -65.94 13.29
C PRO A 154 -28.46 -65.99 14.82
N SER A 155 -29.69 -66.19 15.31
CA SER A 155 -30.04 -66.19 16.75
C SER A 155 -29.27 -67.21 17.61
N ALA A 156 -28.55 -68.16 17.00
CA ALA A 156 -27.72 -69.16 17.66
C ALA A 156 -26.25 -68.74 17.88
N ARG A 157 -25.81 -67.57 17.39
CA ARG A 157 -24.47 -67.01 17.64
C ARG A 157 -24.57 -65.73 18.45
N THR A 158 -23.80 -65.64 19.54
CA THR A 158 -23.60 -64.36 20.22
C THR A 158 -22.86 -63.40 19.30
N VAL A 159 -23.32 -62.15 19.25
CA VAL A 159 -22.75 -61.10 18.39
C VAL A 159 -21.27 -60.91 18.75
N PRO A 160 -20.31 -61.19 17.85
CA PRO A 160 -18.90 -60.94 18.13
C PRO A 160 -18.68 -59.42 18.17
N LYS A 161 -18.28 -58.89 19.34
CA LYS A 161 -18.11 -57.45 19.58
C LYS A 161 -17.00 -56.78 18.74
N SER A 162 -16.21 -57.54 17.98
CA SER A 162 -15.04 -57.02 17.24
C SER A 162 -14.89 -57.61 15.84
N MET A 163 -15.96 -57.69 15.06
CA MET A 163 -15.88 -58.12 13.65
C MET A 163 -15.38 -56.96 12.78
N GLY A 164 -14.40 -57.22 11.90
CA GLY A 164 -13.86 -56.22 10.96
C GLY A 164 -14.89 -55.81 9.90
N LEU A 165 -14.73 -54.62 9.31
CA LEU A 165 -15.69 -54.05 8.35
C LEU A 165 -15.97 -54.95 7.15
N PHE A 166 -14.92 -55.52 6.53
CA PHE A 166 -15.10 -56.46 5.42
C PHE A 166 -15.87 -57.71 5.83
N SER A 167 -15.53 -58.30 6.98
CA SER A 167 -16.25 -59.46 7.50
C SER A 167 -17.72 -59.18 7.84
N LYS A 168 -18.06 -57.94 8.23
CA LYS A 168 -19.45 -57.50 8.40
C LYS A 168 -20.18 -57.43 7.07
N LEU A 169 -19.53 -56.95 6.02
CA LEU A 169 -20.11 -56.90 4.67
C LEU A 169 -20.29 -58.30 4.08
N ASP A 170 -19.30 -59.19 4.23
CA ASP A 170 -19.39 -60.59 3.82
C ASP A 170 -20.58 -61.28 4.51
N LEU A 171 -20.75 -61.07 5.83
CA LEU A 171 -21.89 -61.60 6.58
C LEU A 171 -23.24 -61.11 6.06
N ILE A 172 -23.35 -59.82 5.76
CA ILE A 172 -24.59 -59.24 5.20
C ILE A 172 -24.86 -59.85 3.81
N GLN A 173 -23.83 -60.00 2.98
CA GLN A 173 -23.95 -60.60 1.65
C GLN A 173 -24.40 -62.05 1.73
N ASP A 174 -23.76 -62.87 2.58
CA ASP A 174 -24.11 -64.26 2.79
C ASP A 174 -25.55 -64.42 3.29
N PHE A 175 -25.97 -63.57 4.24
CA PHE A 175 -27.35 -63.55 4.73
C PHE A 175 -28.35 -63.22 3.62
N MET A 176 -28.07 -62.21 2.77
CA MET A 176 -28.94 -61.87 1.65
C MET A 176 -29.05 -63.02 0.64
N LEU A 177 -27.94 -63.71 0.36
CA LEU A 177 -27.91 -64.87 -0.54
C LEU A 177 -28.74 -66.03 0.03
N ASP A 178 -28.55 -66.38 1.31
CA ASP A 178 -29.32 -67.42 2.02
C ASP A 178 -30.82 -67.12 2.03
N LYS A 179 -31.21 -65.87 2.32
CA LYS A 179 -32.63 -65.46 2.28
C LYS A 179 -33.21 -65.56 0.87
N MET A 180 -32.45 -65.17 -0.15
CA MET A 180 -32.89 -65.29 -1.53
C MET A 180 -33.06 -66.77 -1.93
N GLU A 181 -32.14 -67.65 -1.56
CA GLU A 181 -32.24 -69.09 -1.80
C GLU A 181 -33.42 -69.71 -1.03
N THR A 182 -33.64 -69.31 0.22
CA THR A 182 -34.80 -69.72 1.02
C THR A 182 -36.11 -69.32 0.35
N VAL A 183 -36.23 -68.08 -0.14
CA VAL A 183 -37.44 -67.63 -0.85
C VAL A 183 -37.63 -68.39 -2.16
N LYS A 184 -36.56 -68.69 -2.91
CA LYS A 184 -36.63 -69.53 -4.12
C LYS A 184 -37.12 -70.93 -3.78
N LEU A 185 -36.59 -71.56 -2.74
CA LEU A 185 -37.02 -72.89 -2.28
C LEU A 185 -38.48 -72.88 -1.84
N ILE A 186 -38.89 -71.90 -1.03
CA ILE A 186 -40.29 -71.74 -0.63
C ILE A 186 -41.17 -71.56 -1.86
N SER A 187 -40.78 -70.73 -2.82
CA SER A 187 -41.54 -70.52 -4.07
C SER A 187 -41.67 -71.80 -4.91
N LEU A 188 -40.68 -72.69 -4.88
CA LEU A 188 -40.78 -74.01 -5.50
C LEU A 188 -41.73 -74.94 -4.73
N LEU A 189 -41.78 -74.83 -3.40
CA LEU A 189 -42.67 -75.64 -2.54
C LEU A 189 -44.11 -75.10 -2.47
N THR A 190 -44.32 -73.79 -2.67
CA THR A 190 -45.62 -73.10 -2.68
C THR A 190 -46.07 -72.68 -4.08
N GLY A 191 -45.31 -73.03 -5.12
CA GLY A 191 -45.78 -72.98 -6.50
C GLY A 191 -47.09 -73.77 -6.64
N PRO A 192 -48.01 -73.34 -7.52
CA PRO A 192 -49.36 -73.92 -7.57
C PRO A 192 -49.24 -75.43 -7.75
N ARG A 193 -49.74 -76.22 -6.78
CA ARG A 193 -49.95 -77.66 -6.98
C ARG A 193 -51.01 -77.82 -8.06
N VAL A 194 -50.58 -77.81 -9.31
CA VAL A 194 -51.41 -78.27 -10.42
C VAL A 194 -51.24 -79.78 -10.48
N CYS A 195 -52.02 -80.49 -9.65
CA CYS A 195 -52.24 -81.91 -9.83
C CYS A 195 -53.07 -82.08 -11.10
N TRP A 196 -52.43 -82.40 -12.22
CA TRP A 196 -53.13 -82.91 -13.41
C TRP A 196 -53.21 -84.42 -13.36
N SER A 197 -54.41 -84.93 -13.07
CA SER A 197 -55.03 -86.21 -13.49
C SER A 197 -56.36 -86.26 -12.72
N GLY A 198 -57.56 -86.23 -13.28
CA GLY A 198 -58.05 -86.61 -14.59
C GLY A 198 -59.38 -87.32 -14.31
N ASP A 199 -60.47 -86.55 -14.15
CA ASP A 199 -61.84 -86.86 -14.63
C ASP A 199 -62.96 -86.08 -13.91
N SER A 200 -63.93 -85.68 -14.74
CA SER A 200 -65.36 -85.48 -14.47
C SER A 200 -65.91 -84.08 -14.07
N LEU A 201 -66.58 -83.50 -15.09
CA LEU A 201 -67.92 -82.88 -15.07
C LEU A 201 -68.14 -81.48 -14.44
N LYS A 202 -68.34 -80.50 -15.35
CA LYS A 202 -69.22 -79.30 -15.33
C LYS A 202 -69.33 -78.54 -13.98
N ASP A 203 -69.10 -77.22 -13.90
CA ASP A 203 -69.94 -76.18 -14.52
C ASP A 203 -69.37 -74.77 -14.22
N GLN A 204 -69.71 -73.84 -15.11
CA GLN A 204 -69.92 -72.39 -14.92
C GLN A 204 -68.83 -71.40 -14.45
N ARG A 205 -68.33 -70.65 -15.45
CA ARG A 205 -68.21 -69.16 -15.55
C ARG A 205 -67.96 -68.36 -14.25
N PHE A 206 -66.90 -67.55 -14.22
CA PHE A 206 -66.96 -66.09 -14.44
C PHE A 206 -65.56 -65.41 -14.29
N ARG A 207 -65.21 -64.63 -15.31
CA ARG A 207 -64.31 -63.44 -15.39
C ARG A 207 -63.44 -63.06 -14.18
N ARG A 208 -62.17 -62.70 -14.43
CA ARG A 208 -61.68 -61.31 -14.66
C ARG A 208 -60.14 -61.28 -14.79
N TYR A 209 -59.64 -60.65 -15.85
CA TYR A 209 -58.25 -60.16 -15.96
C TYR A 209 -58.07 -58.87 -15.14
N PRO A 210 -56.85 -58.60 -14.65
CA PRO A 210 -56.33 -57.23 -14.69
C PRO A 210 -55.02 -57.16 -15.50
N GLY A 211 -54.97 -56.19 -16.41
CA GLY A 211 -53.79 -55.84 -17.20
C GLY A 211 -52.69 -55.12 -16.41
N PRO A 212 -51.53 -54.88 -17.04
CA PRO A 212 -50.33 -54.36 -16.38
C PRO A 212 -50.43 -52.86 -16.07
N PHE A 213 -50.04 -52.48 -14.85
CA PHE A 213 -49.93 -51.09 -14.44
C PHE A 213 -48.77 -50.37 -15.15
N ARG A 214 -49.10 -49.13 -15.56
CA ARG A 214 -48.29 -48.21 -16.35
C ARG A 214 -47.11 -47.63 -15.55
N LYS A 215 -46.04 -47.29 -16.27
CA LYS A 215 -44.91 -46.49 -15.81
C LYS A 215 -45.20 -44.96 -15.90
N CYS A 216 -44.42 -44.22 -15.10
CA CYS A 216 -43.95 -42.81 -15.23
C CYS A 216 -44.85 -41.68 -14.67
N PRO A 217 -44.33 -40.46 -14.35
CA PRO A 217 -42.95 -39.93 -14.52
C PRO A 217 -42.33 -39.12 -13.34
N ASN A 218 -41.04 -38.83 -13.51
CA ASN A 218 -40.21 -37.81 -12.84
C ASN A 218 -40.86 -36.42 -12.77
N GLY A 219 -40.63 -35.71 -11.66
CA GLY A 219 -41.03 -34.32 -11.45
C GLY A 219 -39.95 -33.47 -10.77
N GLN A 220 -39.21 -32.75 -11.63
CA GLN A 220 -38.79 -31.34 -11.51
C GLN A 220 -37.76 -30.88 -10.45
N ASP A 221 -36.61 -30.50 -11.03
CA ASP A 221 -35.69 -29.40 -10.72
C ASP A 221 -36.17 -28.34 -9.72
N TRP A 222 -35.36 -28.14 -8.68
CA TRP A 222 -35.37 -26.92 -7.87
C TRP A 222 -34.01 -26.23 -7.97
N THR A 223 -33.91 -25.21 -8.83
CA THR A 223 -32.84 -24.21 -8.78
C THR A 223 -33.12 -23.19 -7.66
N PRO A 224 -32.17 -22.87 -6.77
CA PRO A 224 -32.34 -21.82 -5.75
C PRO A 224 -32.16 -20.42 -6.36
N ARG A 225 -33.08 -19.50 -6.06
CA ARG A 225 -32.91 -18.06 -6.33
C ARG A 225 -31.96 -17.45 -5.31
N ILE A 226 -30.93 -16.76 -5.80
CA ILE A 226 -30.08 -15.82 -5.05
C ILE A 226 -30.80 -14.46 -4.98
N PRO A 227 -30.90 -13.81 -3.81
CA PRO A 227 -31.16 -12.37 -3.75
C PRO A 227 -29.86 -11.58 -3.86
N LEU A 228 -29.82 -10.70 -4.86
CA LEU A 228 -28.79 -9.70 -5.11
C LEU A 228 -28.72 -8.65 -3.98
N SER A 229 -27.47 -8.28 -3.70
CA SER A 229 -27.00 -7.08 -3.00
C SER A 229 -27.77 -5.80 -3.34
N GLN A 230 -28.14 -5.03 -2.32
CA GLN A 230 -28.39 -3.60 -2.42
C GLN A 230 -27.85 -2.86 -1.19
N HIS A 231 -26.68 -2.24 -1.36
CA HIS A 231 -26.39 -0.88 -0.88
C HIS A 231 -26.29 -0.01 -2.14
N PRO A 232 -26.66 1.28 -2.16
CA PRO A 232 -25.99 2.33 -1.35
C PRO A 232 -26.98 3.43 -0.87
N ASN A 233 -26.61 4.34 0.04
CA ASN A 233 -25.91 5.59 -0.29
C ASN A 233 -25.72 6.46 0.97
N VAL A 234 -24.55 7.13 0.98
CA VAL A 234 -24.22 8.48 1.49
C VAL A 234 -24.53 8.80 2.95
#